data_AF-A0A6G2RSU0-F1
#
_entry.id   AF-A0A6G2RSU0-F1
#
_cell.length_a   1.000
_cell.length_b   1.000
_cell.length_c   1.000
_cell.angle_alpha   90.00
_cell.angle_beta   90.00
_cell.angle_gamma   90.00
#
_symmetry.space_group_name_H-M   'P 1'
#
loop_
_entity.id
_entity.type
_entity.pdbx_description
1 polymer ?
#
loop_
_entity_poly.entity_id
_entity_poly.type
_entity_poly.pdbx_seq_one_letter_code
_entity_poly.pdbx_strand_id
1 'polypeptide(L)'
;MNPRTPRGRLRDALLRVGEGRQVPEPDLRTAVEIALSELAQAMLGERSRVSLVTLGSEDHTWGRNLGLRLADYDVGLPDLLWAADESDLPTQVRESCPALGQNEWEAALLVCKLIFTALESEPEPVPDEATRHPHRLPRPARAVVRERFCQSLIAIAERSELPQDELTTQLRTTLLDFASETPDNQEAAQHVAVLPIEQPQPAMRICLSPSGSSLAQVLLSADGCPVPDCVLDEFPDLNQDEWNAVIQVSGLALLAFEAEPACTTG
;
A
#
# COMPACT_ATOMS: atom_id res chain seq x y z
N MET A 1 -18.06 4.76 -9.16
CA MET A 1 -17.69 5.93 -9.99
C MET A 1 -16.70 5.43 -11.04
N ASN A 2 -16.68 5.92 -12.28
CA ASN A 2 -15.55 5.61 -13.18
C ASN A 2 -14.39 6.53 -12.77
N PRO A 3 -13.30 6.01 -12.19
CA PRO A 3 -12.16 6.84 -11.83
C PRO A 3 -11.53 7.38 -13.12
N ARG A 4 -11.61 8.70 -13.30
CA ARG A 4 -11.14 9.34 -14.54
C ARG A 4 -9.63 9.38 -14.66
N THR A 5 -8.91 9.15 -13.56
CA THR A 5 -7.47 9.37 -13.45
C THR A 5 -6.71 8.07 -13.21
N PRO A 6 -5.41 8.01 -13.55
CA PRO A 6 -4.58 6.83 -13.27
C PRO A 6 -4.53 6.46 -11.78
N ARG A 7 -4.43 7.46 -10.88
CA ARG A 7 -4.46 7.24 -9.43
C ARG A 7 -5.77 6.64 -8.97
N GLY A 8 -6.90 7.22 -9.37
CA GLY A 8 -8.22 6.68 -9.04
C GLY A 8 -8.43 5.26 -9.58
N ARG A 9 -7.95 4.96 -10.79
CA ARG A 9 -8.04 3.61 -11.37
C ARG A 9 -7.24 2.59 -10.57
N LEU A 10 -6.02 2.93 -10.18
CA LEU A 10 -5.19 2.05 -9.37
C LEU A 10 -5.82 1.82 -8.00
N ARG A 11 -6.27 2.89 -7.33
CA ARG A 11 -6.96 2.81 -6.05
C ARG A 11 -8.18 1.89 -6.10
N ASP A 12 -9.06 2.08 -7.08
CA ASP A 12 -10.26 1.27 -7.23
C ASP A 12 -9.92 -0.19 -7.55
N ALA A 13 -8.88 -0.45 -8.36
CA ALA A 13 -8.41 -1.80 -8.63
C ALA A 13 -7.88 -2.50 -7.37
N LEU A 14 -7.05 -1.81 -6.57
CA LEU A 14 -6.50 -2.33 -5.31
C LEU A 14 -7.59 -2.61 -4.28
N LEU A 15 -8.57 -1.71 -4.12
CA LEU A 15 -9.68 -1.94 -3.20
C LEU A 15 -10.51 -3.16 -3.58
N ARG A 16 -10.75 -3.38 -4.89
CA ARG A 16 -11.49 -4.54 -5.40
C ARG A 16 -10.79 -5.87 -5.15
N VAL A 17 -9.45 -5.90 -5.05
CA VAL A 17 -8.71 -7.12 -4.67
C VAL A 17 -9.20 -7.61 -3.31
N GLY A 18 -9.34 -6.68 -2.36
CA GLY A 18 -9.74 -7.02 -1.00
C GLY A 18 -11.25 -7.16 -0.76
N GLU A 19 -12.11 -6.85 -1.74
CA GLU A 19 -13.57 -7.00 -1.64
C GLU A 19 -14.08 -8.45 -1.88
N GLY A 20 -13.19 -9.38 -2.24
CA GLY A 20 -13.49 -10.81 -2.39
C GLY A 20 -14.04 -11.21 -3.77
N ARG A 21 -14.44 -12.50 -3.92
CA ARG A 21 -14.72 -13.22 -5.18
C ARG A 21 -15.87 -12.73 -6.07
N GLN A 22 -16.38 -11.50 -5.91
CA GLN A 22 -17.39 -10.99 -6.85
C GLN A 22 -16.82 -10.81 -8.26
N VAL A 23 -15.50 -10.73 -8.37
CA VAL A 23 -14.77 -10.51 -9.62
C VAL A 23 -13.80 -11.67 -9.86
N PRO A 24 -13.75 -12.24 -11.07
CA PRO A 24 -12.74 -13.23 -11.43
C PRO A 24 -11.31 -12.71 -11.22
N GLU A 25 -10.42 -13.54 -10.70
CA GLU A 25 -9.01 -13.18 -10.49
C GLU A 25 -8.31 -12.66 -11.77
N PRO A 26 -8.51 -13.25 -12.97
CA PRO A 26 -7.90 -12.72 -14.19
C PRO A 26 -8.34 -11.29 -14.52
N ASP A 27 -9.59 -10.94 -14.20
CA ASP A 27 -10.13 -9.59 -14.43
C ASP A 27 -9.55 -8.60 -13.42
N LEU A 28 -9.41 -9.01 -12.15
CA LEU A 28 -8.74 -8.21 -11.12
C LEU A 28 -7.28 -7.98 -11.47
N ARG A 29 -6.57 -9.05 -11.87
CA ARG A 29 -5.16 -9.00 -12.29
C ARG A 29 -4.98 -8.00 -13.44
N THR A 30 -5.78 -8.15 -14.49
CA THR A 30 -5.75 -7.26 -15.65
C THR A 30 -6.02 -5.81 -15.24
N ALA A 31 -7.00 -5.57 -14.36
CA ALA A 31 -7.33 -4.22 -13.90
C ALA A 31 -6.17 -3.57 -13.11
N VAL A 32 -5.53 -4.33 -12.22
CA VAL A 32 -4.36 -3.88 -11.44
C VAL A 32 -3.18 -3.60 -12.37
N GLU A 33 -2.83 -4.52 -13.26
CA GLU A 33 -1.69 -4.39 -14.17
C GLU A 33 -1.84 -3.19 -15.12
N ILE A 34 -3.04 -2.98 -15.68
CA ILE A 34 -3.33 -1.81 -16.52
C ILE A 34 -3.19 -0.53 -15.71
N ALA A 35 -3.86 -0.42 -14.57
CA ALA A 35 -3.88 0.81 -13.79
C ALA A 35 -2.49 1.16 -13.23
N LEU A 36 -1.74 0.15 -12.79
CA LEU A 36 -0.37 0.30 -12.32
C LEU A 36 0.58 0.71 -13.45
N SER A 37 0.49 0.08 -14.62
CA SER A 37 1.28 0.44 -15.80
C SER A 37 1.01 1.87 -16.27
N GLU A 38 -0.26 2.29 -16.30
CA GLU A 38 -0.62 3.65 -16.67
C GLU A 38 -0.05 4.70 -15.71
N LEU A 39 -0.16 4.46 -14.40
CA LEU A 39 0.38 5.39 -13.41
C LEU A 39 1.92 5.37 -13.41
N ALA A 40 2.54 4.20 -13.52
CA ALA A 40 3.98 4.06 -13.60
C ALA A 40 4.56 4.74 -14.85
N GLN A 41 3.90 4.61 -16.00
CA GLN A 41 4.32 5.31 -17.22
C GLN A 41 4.29 6.83 -17.03
N ALA A 42 3.29 7.35 -16.32
CA ALA A 42 3.17 8.78 -16.04
C ALA A 42 4.21 9.30 -15.03
N MET A 43 4.57 8.48 -14.01
CA MET A 43 5.41 8.91 -12.89
C MET A 43 6.88 8.53 -13.03
N LEU A 44 7.18 7.37 -13.62
CA LEU A 44 8.51 6.74 -13.64
C LEU A 44 9.09 6.61 -15.05
N GLY A 45 8.23 6.54 -16.07
CA GLY A 45 8.63 6.36 -17.46
C GLY A 45 9.40 5.05 -17.69
N GLU A 46 10.51 5.12 -18.43
CA GLU A 46 11.33 3.94 -18.79
C GLU A 46 12.02 3.25 -17.61
N ARG A 47 12.08 3.91 -16.44
CA ARG A 47 12.64 3.34 -15.20
C ARG A 47 11.69 2.37 -14.50
N SER A 48 10.44 2.29 -14.96
CA SER A 48 9.42 1.44 -14.37
C SER A 48 9.84 -0.04 -14.39
N ARG A 49 9.62 -0.73 -13.27
CA ARG A 49 9.77 -2.17 -13.06
C ARG A 49 8.48 -2.82 -12.58
N VAL A 50 7.36 -2.10 -12.63
CA VAL A 50 6.09 -2.57 -12.07
C VAL A 50 5.54 -3.84 -12.73
N SER A 51 6.01 -4.19 -13.94
CA SER A 51 5.67 -5.44 -14.60
C SER A 51 6.23 -6.69 -13.91
N LEU A 52 7.17 -6.54 -12.98
CA LEU A 52 7.68 -7.62 -12.14
C LEU A 52 6.76 -7.92 -10.95
N VAL A 53 5.71 -7.12 -10.75
CA VAL A 53 4.68 -7.34 -9.73
C VAL A 53 3.36 -7.63 -10.42
N THR A 54 2.65 -8.66 -9.95
CA THR A 54 1.33 -9.05 -10.45
C THR A 54 0.37 -9.26 -9.29
N LEU A 55 -0.91 -9.46 -9.62
CA LEU A 55 -1.87 -9.99 -8.67
C LEU A 55 -1.72 -11.51 -8.61
N GLY A 56 -1.29 -12.01 -7.46
CA GLY A 56 -1.15 -13.43 -7.21
C GLY A 56 -2.05 -13.90 -6.08
N SER A 57 -1.89 -15.16 -5.71
CA SER A 57 -2.68 -15.80 -4.66
C SER A 57 -1.81 -16.67 -3.80
N GLU A 58 -2.14 -16.77 -2.52
CA GLU A 58 -1.48 -17.71 -1.60
C GLU A 58 -2.50 -18.62 -0.95
N ASP A 59 -2.14 -19.89 -0.84
CA ASP A 59 -2.97 -20.89 -0.19
C ASP A 59 -2.58 -20.98 1.30
N HIS A 60 -3.51 -20.58 2.16
CA HIS A 60 -3.42 -20.73 3.61
C HIS A 60 -4.25 -21.91 4.09
N THR A 61 -3.96 -22.38 5.31
CA THR A 61 -4.77 -23.40 6.00
C THR A 61 -6.25 -23.04 6.15
N TRP A 62 -6.61 -21.75 6.03
CA TRP A 62 -7.98 -21.25 6.13
C TRP A 62 -8.61 -20.84 4.80
N GLY A 63 -7.86 -20.88 3.70
CA GLY A 63 -8.34 -20.44 2.40
C GLY A 63 -7.28 -19.77 1.56
N ARG A 64 -7.69 -19.31 0.38
CA ARG A 64 -6.83 -18.60 -0.58
C ARG A 64 -7.04 -17.09 -0.42
N ASN A 65 -5.98 -16.31 -0.26
CA ASN A 65 -6.03 -14.84 -0.37
C ASN A 65 -5.44 -14.38 -1.71
N LEU A 66 -5.80 -13.16 -2.13
CA LEU A 66 -5.25 -12.46 -3.27
C LEU A 66 -4.50 -11.22 -2.79
N GLY A 67 -3.33 -10.98 -3.37
CA GLY A 67 -2.45 -9.87 -2.99
C GLY A 67 -1.47 -9.55 -4.10
N LEU A 68 -0.75 -8.44 -3.96
CA LEU A 68 0.34 -8.11 -4.88
C LEU A 68 1.55 -8.95 -4.54
N ARG A 69 2.14 -9.56 -5.56
CA ARG A 69 3.26 -10.51 -5.43
C ARG A 69 4.27 -10.28 -6.55
N LEU A 70 5.50 -10.71 -6.34
CA LEU A 70 6.45 -10.81 -7.45
C LEU A 70 5.92 -11.79 -8.50
N ALA A 71 6.14 -11.52 -9.79
CA ALA A 71 5.57 -12.33 -10.85
C ALA A 71 6.23 -13.72 -10.96
N ASP A 72 7.54 -13.77 -10.71
CA ASP A 72 8.36 -14.97 -10.84
C ASP A 72 8.48 -15.75 -9.52
N TYR A 73 8.10 -15.12 -8.40
CA TYR A 73 8.17 -15.70 -7.06
C TYR A 73 6.82 -15.54 -6.37
N ASP A 74 6.31 -16.60 -5.77
CA ASP A 74 5.07 -16.55 -5.01
C ASP A 74 5.26 -15.87 -3.63
N VAL A 75 5.85 -14.67 -3.62
CA VAL A 75 6.21 -13.88 -2.44
C VAL A 75 5.38 -12.60 -2.44
N GLY A 76 4.67 -12.35 -1.34
CA GLY A 76 3.86 -11.16 -1.16
C GLY A 76 4.68 -9.90 -0.96
N LEU A 77 4.18 -8.78 -1.48
CA LEU A 77 4.73 -7.46 -1.15
C LEU A 77 4.71 -7.17 0.36
N PRO A 78 3.66 -7.50 1.13
CA PRO A 78 3.71 -7.37 2.58
C PRO A 78 4.90 -8.10 3.20
N ASP A 79 5.18 -9.35 2.79
CA ASP A 79 6.23 -10.18 3.38
C ASP A 79 7.62 -9.55 3.17
N LEU A 80 7.89 -9.04 1.97
CA LEU A 80 9.14 -8.32 1.68
C LEU A 80 9.27 -7.03 2.51
N LEU A 81 8.16 -6.33 2.74
CA LEU A 81 8.14 -5.13 3.59
C LEU A 81 8.26 -5.48 5.09
N TRP A 82 7.77 -6.66 5.51
CA TRP A 82 7.98 -7.18 6.86
C TRP A 82 9.45 -7.52 7.09
N ALA A 83 10.11 -8.17 6.14
CA ALA A 83 11.54 -8.45 6.24
C ALA A 83 12.39 -7.16 6.25
N ALA A 84 11.91 -6.09 5.63
CA ALA A 84 12.59 -4.79 5.60
C ALA A 84 12.44 -3.96 6.89
N ASP A 85 11.62 -4.38 7.86
CA ASP A 85 11.22 -3.56 9.02
C ASP A 85 12.41 -3.12 9.90
N GLU A 86 13.51 -3.87 9.88
CA GLU A 86 14.74 -3.57 10.63
C GLU A 86 15.82 -2.91 9.77
N SER A 87 15.47 -2.44 8.57
CA SER A 87 16.44 -1.81 7.67
C SER A 87 16.83 -0.40 8.10
N ASP A 88 18.12 -0.10 7.96
CA ASP A 88 18.63 1.25 8.12
C ASP A 88 18.06 2.19 7.05
N LEU A 89 17.74 3.43 7.42
CA LEU A 89 17.39 4.50 6.50
C LEU A 89 18.47 4.66 5.41
N PRO A 90 18.16 4.37 4.12
CA PRO A 90 19.15 4.45 3.07
C PRO A 90 19.71 5.86 2.87
N THR A 91 21.00 5.96 2.52
CA THR A 91 21.66 7.26 2.32
C THR A 91 20.98 8.10 1.24
N GLN A 92 20.57 7.48 0.14
CA GLN A 92 19.86 8.15 -0.96
C GLN A 92 18.50 8.73 -0.52
N VAL A 93 17.76 8.01 0.33
CA VAL A 93 16.50 8.49 0.91
C VAL A 93 16.78 9.70 1.81
N ARG A 94 17.83 9.65 2.63
CA ARG A 94 18.26 10.78 3.46
C ARG A 94 18.68 12.01 2.63
N GLU A 95 19.33 11.81 1.49
CA GLU A 95 19.69 12.90 0.57
C GLU A 95 18.45 13.53 -0.07
N SER A 96 17.45 12.71 -0.39
CA SER A 96 16.19 13.15 -1.00
C SER A 96 15.22 13.77 0.03
N CYS A 97 15.26 13.32 1.27
CA CYS A 97 14.44 13.76 2.39
C CYS A 97 15.32 14.05 3.62
N PRO A 98 16.07 15.18 3.66
CA PRO A 98 17.07 15.45 4.70
C PRO A 98 16.54 15.58 6.12
N ALA A 99 15.24 15.85 6.27
CA ALA A 99 14.57 15.95 7.56
C ALA A 99 14.09 14.58 8.09
N LEU A 100 14.13 13.53 7.27
CA LEU A 100 13.65 12.20 7.62
C LEU A 100 14.64 11.50 8.58
N GLY A 101 14.14 11.08 9.73
CA GLY A 101 14.89 10.27 10.70
C GLY A 101 14.68 8.76 10.55
N GLN A 102 15.45 7.96 11.30
CA GLN A 102 15.31 6.50 11.34
C GLN A 102 13.91 6.06 11.82
N ASN A 103 13.40 6.64 12.91
CA ASN A 103 12.06 6.29 13.42
C ASN A 103 10.94 6.59 12.41
N GLU A 104 11.08 7.66 11.61
CA GLU A 104 10.09 7.94 10.55
C GLU A 104 10.23 6.96 9.37
N TRP A 105 11.43 6.45 9.09
CA TRP A 105 11.65 5.40 8.10
C TRP A 105 11.02 4.07 8.54
N GLU A 106 11.22 3.66 9.78
CA GLU A 106 10.58 2.48 10.37
C GLU A 106 9.05 2.61 10.36
N ALA A 107 8.53 3.78 10.76
CA ALA A 107 7.10 4.07 10.67
C ALA A 107 6.58 4.01 9.22
N ALA A 108 7.38 4.46 8.24
CA ALA A 108 7.01 4.41 6.83
C ALA A 108 6.85 2.97 6.33
N LEU A 109 7.81 2.10 6.65
CA LEU A 109 7.76 0.69 6.30
C LEU A 109 6.59 -0.01 6.99
N LEU A 110 6.39 0.27 8.29
CA LEU A 110 5.31 -0.32 9.07
C LEU A 110 3.92 0.09 8.56
N VAL A 111 3.71 1.38 8.27
CA VAL A 111 2.42 1.81 7.72
C VAL A 111 2.22 1.29 6.30
N CYS A 112 3.27 1.21 5.50
CA CYS A 112 3.20 0.66 4.15
C CYS A 112 2.75 -0.82 4.16
N LYS A 113 3.40 -1.69 4.95
CA LYS A 113 3.03 -3.10 5.02
C LYS A 113 1.62 -3.31 5.60
N LEU A 114 1.18 -2.49 6.55
CA LEU A 114 -0.19 -2.53 7.08
C LEU A 114 -1.23 -2.13 6.02
N ILE A 115 -0.94 -1.10 5.21
CA ILE A 115 -1.81 -0.72 4.08
C ILE A 115 -1.90 -1.88 3.09
N PHE A 116 -0.79 -2.49 2.70
CA PHE A 116 -0.84 -3.64 1.79
C PHE A 116 -1.59 -4.83 2.38
N THR A 117 -1.35 -5.15 3.64
CA THR A 117 -2.10 -6.20 4.37
C THR A 117 -3.61 -5.90 4.37
N ALA A 118 -4.02 -4.63 4.46
CA ALA A 118 -5.42 -4.24 4.37
C ALA A 118 -5.99 -4.29 2.95
N LEU A 119 -5.15 -4.19 1.91
CA LEU A 119 -5.57 -4.26 0.51
C LEU A 119 -5.70 -5.70 0.00
N GLU A 120 -5.04 -6.67 0.64
CA GLU A 120 -5.21 -8.08 0.34
C GLU A 120 -6.64 -8.57 0.61
N SER A 121 -7.04 -9.62 -0.10
CA SER A 121 -8.28 -10.33 0.19
C SER A 121 -8.14 -11.11 1.49
N GLU A 122 -9.24 -11.26 2.22
CA GLU A 122 -9.23 -12.21 3.33
C GLU A 122 -9.07 -13.64 2.79
N PRO A 123 -8.42 -14.55 3.55
CA PRO A 123 -8.38 -15.96 3.18
C PRO A 123 -9.80 -16.51 3.12
N GLU A 124 -10.21 -16.96 1.93
CA GLU A 124 -11.52 -17.59 1.73
C GLU A 124 -11.35 -19.08 1.41
N PRO A 125 -12.14 -19.98 2.03
CA PRO A 125 -12.04 -21.41 1.76
C PRO A 125 -12.20 -21.68 0.26
N VAL A 126 -11.27 -22.45 -0.31
CA VAL A 126 -11.36 -22.87 -1.71
C VAL A 126 -12.61 -23.75 -1.85
N PRO A 127 -13.56 -23.43 -2.75
CA PRO A 127 -14.69 -24.30 -3.00
C PRO A 127 -14.18 -25.61 -3.59
N ASP A 128 -14.18 -26.68 -2.79
CA ASP A 128 -13.97 -28.02 -3.31
C ASP A 128 -15.24 -28.43 -4.06
N GLU A 129 -15.13 -28.64 -5.39
CA GLU A 129 -16.24 -29.09 -6.25
C GLU A 129 -16.86 -30.41 -5.76
N ALA A 130 -16.12 -31.20 -4.94
CA ALA A 130 -16.57 -32.48 -4.40
C ALA A 130 -17.41 -32.39 -3.11
N THR A 131 -17.41 -31.26 -2.39
CA THR A 131 -18.12 -31.13 -1.09
C THR A 131 -19.13 -29.98 -1.09
N ARG A 132 -20.37 -30.30 -1.47
CA ARG A 132 -21.55 -29.44 -1.25
C ARG A 132 -21.96 -29.42 0.22
N HIS A 133 -21.22 -28.75 1.10
CA HIS A 133 -21.69 -28.42 2.44
C HIS A 133 -21.51 -26.92 2.76
N PRO A 134 -22.60 -26.15 2.93
CA PRO A 134 -22.52 -24.74 3.27
C PRO A 134 -22.46 -24.61 4.80
N HIS A 135 -21.28 -24.77 5.37
CA HIS A 135 -20.99 -24.14 6.66
C HIS A 135 -19.99 -23.03 6.40
N ARG A 136 -20.52 -21.91 5.85
CA ARG A 136 -19.84 -20.62 5.88
C ARG A 136 -19.65 -20.27 7.35
N LEU A 137 -18.43 -20.42 7.86
CA LEU A 137 -18.06 -19.81 9.12
C LEU A 137 -18.31 -18.29 8.97
N PRO A 138 -18.86 -17.62 9.99
CA PRO A 138 -19.10 -16.19 9.93
C PRO A 138 -17.79 -15.45 9.64
N ARG A 139 -17.86 -14.44 8.76
CA ARG A 139 -16.74 -13.59 8.38
C ARG A 139 -16.02 -13.14 9.66
N PRO A 140 -14.70 -13.37 9.80
CA PRO A 140 -13.99 -12.94 11.00
C PRO A 140 -14.10 -11.42 11.17
N ALA A 141 -14.04 -10.95 12.42
CA ALA A 141 -14.21 -9.54 12.78
C ALA A 141 -13.21 -8.57 12.12
N ARG A 142 -12.14 -9.09 11.48
CA ARG A 142 -11.13 -8.33 10.74
C ARG A 142 -11.70 -7.56 9.54
N ALA A 143 -12.76 -8.06 8.93
CA ALA A 143 -13.40 -7.44 7.78
C ALA A 143 -13.88 -6.01 8.02
N VAL A 144 -14.54 -5.75 9.16
CA VAL A 144 -15.15 -4.45 9.44
C VAL A 144 -14.07 -3.42 9.78
N VAL A 145 -13.06 -3.80 10.57
CA VAL A 145 -11.94 -2.89 10.90
C VAL A 145 -11.10 -2.58 9.66
N ARG A 146 -10.87 -3.59 8.81
CA ARG A 146 -10.22 -3.43 7.50
C ARG A 146 -11.00 -2.49 6.59
N GLU A 147 -12.32 -2.68 6.44
CA GLU A 147 -13.17 -1.82 5.63
C GLU A 147 -13.13 -0.36 6.11
N ARG A 148 -13.17 -0.13 7.43
CA ARG A 148 -13.04 1.23 8.00
C ARG A 148 -11.67 1.84 7.72
N PHE A 149 -10.60 1.05 7.79
CA PHE A 149 -9.26 1.51 7.47
C PHE A 149 -9.15 1.90 5.99
N CYS A 150 -9.60 1.05 5.07
CA CYS A 150 -9.67 1.39 3.64
C CYS A 150 -10.52 2.63 3.37
N GLN A 151 -11.66 2.79 4.06
CA GLN A 151 -12.49 4.00 3.95
C GLN A 151 -11.77 5.27 4.40
N SER A 152 -10.92 5.18 5.43
CA SER A 152 -10.09 6.33 5.84
C SER A 152 -9.08 6.72 4.75
N LEU A 153 -8.46 5.75 4.08
CA LEU A 153 -7.54 6.01 2.96
C LEU A 153 -8.26 6.63 1.77
N ILE A 154 -9.48 6.17 1.46
CA ILE A 154 -10.33 6.78 0.42
C ILE A 154 -10.67 8.22 0.77
N ALA A 155 -11.00 8.50 2.04
CA ALA A 155 -11.35 9.84 2.50
C ALA A 155 -10.22 10.85 2.25
N ILE A 156 -8.96 10.45 2.43
CA ILE A 156 -7.80 11.33 2.15
C ILE A 156 -7.79 11.78 0.68
N ALA A 157 -8.07 10.86 -0.24
CA ALA A 157 -8.05 11.16 -1.66
C ALA A 157 -9.31 11.87 -2.19
N GLU A 158 -10.48 11.65 -1.57
CA GLU A 158 -11.76 12.13 -2.10
C GLU A 158 -12.42 13.26 -1.31
N ARG A 159 -12.06 13.44 -0.03
CA ARG A 159 -12.77 14.31 0.91
C ARG A 159 -11.96 15.57 1.22
N SER A 160 -11.61 16.34 0.18
CA SER A 160 -10.83 17.59 0.31
C SER A 160 -11.51 18.65 1.19
N GLU A 161 -12.81 18.50 1.46
CA GLU A 161 -13.58 19.38 2.34
C GLU A 161 -13.36 19.11 3.84
N LEU A 162 -12.82 17.95 4.20
CA LEU A 162 -12.57 17.61 5.60
C LEU A 162 -11.28 18.29 6.12
N PRO A 163 -11.28 18.78 7.37
CA PRO A 163 -10.07 19.31 7.99
C PRO A 163 -8.95 18.26 8.08
N GLN A 164 -7.70 18.70 7.89
CA GLN A 164 -6.52 17.81 7.96
C GLN A 164 -6.42 17.04 9.30
N ASP A 165 -6.83 17.68 10.41
CA ASP A 165 -6.74 17.09 11.75
C ASP A 165 -7.78 15.97 11.93
N GLU A 166 -8.94 16.10 11.27
CA GLU A 166 -9.98 15.07 11.25
C GLU A 166 -9.53 13.86 10.43
N LEU A 167 -8.99 14.09 9.23
CA LEU A 167 -8.42 13.04 8.38
C LEU A 167 -7.26 12.32 9.08
N THR A 168 -6.37 13.06 9.75
CA THR A 168 -5.26 12.51 10.54
C THR A 168 -5.76 11.64 11.68
N THR A 169 -6.75 12.13 12.44
CA THR A 169 -7.32 11.38 13.57
C THR A 169 -8.00 10.10 13.09
N GLN A 170 -8.78 10.18 12.00
CA GLN A 170 -9.45 9.03 11.40
C GLN A 170 -8.46 7.98 10.89
N LEU A 171 -7.41 8.41 10.18
CA LEU A 171 -6.35 7.52 9.69
C LEU A 171 -5.68 6.77 10.84
N ARG A 172 -5.21 7.49 11.86
CA ARG A 172 -4.54 6.88 13.03
C ARG A 172 -5.43 5.91 13.79
N THR A 173 -6.69 6.28 14.01
CA THR A 173 -7.64 5.46 14.76
C THR A 173 -7.94 4.16 14.02
N THR A 174 -8.25 4.25 12.73
CA THR A 174 -8.59 3.07 11.93
C THR A 174 -7.39 2.18 11.63
N LEU A 175 -6.18 2.75 11.51
CA LEU A 175 -4.92 2.01 11.44
C LEU A 175 -4.70 1.20 12.72
N LEU A 176 -4.86 1.79 13.90
CA LEU A 176 -4.69 1.10 15.19
C LEU A 176 -5.77 0.03 15.43
N ASP A 177 -7.03 0.32 15.07
CA ASP A 177 -8.12 -0.65 15.12
C ASP A 177 -7.81 -1.89 14.24
N PHE A 178 -7.15 -1.67 13.10
CA PHE A 178 -6.75 -2.74 12.18
C PHE A 178 -5.50 -3.49 12.66
N ALA A 179 -4.46 -2.77 13.06
CA ALA A 179 -3.14 -3.31 13.39
C ALA A 179 -3.06 -3.88 14.81
N SER A 180 -4.06 -3.60 15.67
CA SER A 180 -4.01 -3.74 17.13
C SER A 180 -3.08 -2.74 17.80
N GLU A 181 -3.43 -2.33 19.02
CA GLU A 181 -2.68 -1.36 19.82
C GLU A 181 -1.43 -1.97 20.49
N THR A 182 -0.49 -2.47 19.70
CA THR A 182 0.85 -2.80 20.19
C THR A 182 1.69 -1.51 20.31
N PRO A 183 2.74 -1.49 21.16
CA PRO A 183 3.61 -0.32 21.30
C PRO A 183 4.17 0.19 19.97
N ASP A 184 4.66 -0.71 19.13
CA ASP A 184 5.28 -0.36 17.84
C ASP A 184 4.25 0.28 16.88
N ASN A 185 3.03 -0.25 16.84
CA ASN A 185 1.95 0.32 16.03
C ASN A 185 1.52 1.70 16.55
N GLN A 186 1.48 1.89 17.88
CA GLN A 186 1.17 3.18 18.48
C GLN A 186 2.24 4.24 18.18
N GLU A 187 3.53 3.86 18.22
CA GLU A 187 4.63 4.74 17.85
C GLU A 187 4.56 5.11 16.36
N ALA A 188 4.43 4.13 15.47
CA ALA A 188 4.32 4.39 14.02
C ALA A 188 3.09 5.25 13.68
N ALA A 189 1.94 5.03 14.33
CA ALA A 189 0.75 5.84 14.13
C ALA A 189 0.96 7.32 14.51
N GLN A 190 1.78 7.61 15.52
CA GLN A 190 2.12 8.99 15.91
C GLN A 190 2.97 9.69 14.84
N HIS A 191 3.76 8.92 14.09
CA HIS A 191 4.59 9.40 12.99
C HIS A 191 3.84 9.58 11.67
N VAL A 192 2.55 9.24 11.56
CA VAL A 192 1.78 9.46 10.33
C VAL A 192 0.77 10.58 10.49
N ALA A 193 0.69 11.49 9.52
CA ALA A 193 -0.28 12.58 9.49
C ALA A 193 -0.83 12.79 8.08
N VAL A 194 -2.01 13.41 7.98
CA VAL A 194 -2.55 13.87 6.70
C VAL A 194 -2.25 15.36 6.58
N LEU A 195 -1.47 15.73 5.57
CA LEU A 195 -1.04 17.12 5.37
C LEU A 195 -1.42 17.63 3.97
N PRO A 196 -1.76 18.92 3.84
CA PRO A 196 -2.02 19.56 2.57
C PRO A 196 -0.73 19.83 1.77
N ILE A 197 -0.77 19.64 0.46
CA ILE A 197 0.16 20.27 -0.50
C ILE A 197 -0.30 21.72 -0.70
N GLU A 198 0.66 22.62 -0.84
CA GLU A 198 0.55 24.08 -1.09
C GLU A 198 -0.79 24.63 -1.64
N GLN A 199 -1.10 25.85 -1.19
CA GLN A 199 -2.30 26.62 -1.55
C GLN A 199 -2.36 27.01 -3.04
N PRO A 200 -3.56 27.24 -3.64
CA PRO A 200 -4.83 27.64 -3.00
C PRO A 200 -5.87 26.53 -2.78
N GLN A 201 -5.74 25.37 -3.42
CA GLN A 201 -6.60 24.20 -3.17
C GLN A 201 -5.75 23.05 -2.68
N PRO A 202 -5.64 22.86 -1.36
CA PRO A 202 -4.71 21.91 -0.82
C PRO A 202 -5.13 20.46 -1.13
N ALA A 203 -4.29 19.75 -1.89
CA ALA A 203 -4.43 18.31 -2.06
C ALA A 203 -3.85 17.60 -0.83
N MET A 204 -4.66 16.76 -0.17
CA MET A 204 -4.25 16.03 1.02
C MET A 204 -3.33 14.85 0.68
N ARG A 205 -2.31 14.63 1.50
CA ARG A 205 -1.35 13.54 1.38
C ARG A 205 -1.17 12.79 2.69
N ILE A 206 -0.75 11.54 2.59
CA ILE A 206 -0.23 10.79 3.72
C ILE A 206 1.24 11.20 3.89
N CYS A 207 1.58 11.79 5.03
CA CYS A 207 2.91 12.28 5.34
C CYS A 207 3.44 11.68 6.64
N LEU A 208 4.77 11.73 6.77
CA LEU A 208 5.49 11.44 8.00
C LEU A 208 5.62 12.72 8.84
N SER A 209 5.41 12.58 10.15
CA SER A 209 5.56 13.61 11.16
C SER A 209 6.75 13.23 12.05
N PRO A 210 7.70 14.13 12.32
CA PRO A 210 7.63 15.58 12.13
C PRO A 210 8.16 16.13 10.80
N SER A 211 8.77 15.31 9.92
CA SER A 211 9.46 15.84 8.73
C SER A 211 8.53 16.52 7.72
N GLY A 212 7.25 16.17 7.72
CA GLY A 212 6.26 16.61 6.73
C GLY A 212 6.43 15.92 5.37
N SER A 213 7.32 14.94 5.26
CA SER A 213 7.63 14.24 4.01
C SER A 213 6.45 13.37 3.58
N SER A 214 6.07 13.42 2.29
CA SER A 214 5.06 12.49 1.75
C SER A 214 5.56 11.05 1.87
N LEU A 215 4.72 10.18 2.41
CA LEU A 215 5.02 8.77 2.59
C LEU A 215 5.30 8.09 1.23
N ALA A 216 4.48 8.40 0.22
CA ALA A 216 4.69 7.91 -1.14
C ALA A 216 6.03 8.39 -1.73
N GLN A 217 6.39 9.66 -1.51
CA GLN A 217 7.66 10.21 -2.00
C GLN A 217 8.86 9.58 -1.30
N VAL A 218 8.78 9.35 0.01
CA VAL A 218 9.83 8.68 0.78
C VAL A 218 10.10 7.30 0.21
N LEU A 219 9.07 6.47 -0.03
CA LEU A 219 9.28 5.16 -0.65
C LEU A 219 9.83 5.29 -2.07
N LEU A 220 9.27 6.16 -2.92
CA LEU A 220 9.79 6.33 -4.28
C LEU A 220 11.24 6.84 -4.32
N SER A 221 11.71 7.54 -3.29
CA SER A 221 13.12 7.95 -3.20
C SER A 221 14.09 6.81 -2.89
N ALA A 222 13.57 5.68 -2.38
CA ALA A 222 14.34 4.46 -2.17
C ALA A 222 14.55 3.65 -3.47
N ASP A 223 13.95 4.05 -4.60
CA ASP A 223 14.20 3.45 -5.92
C ASP A 223 15.70 3.45 -6.26
N GLY A 224 16.27 2.26 -6.51
CA GLY A 224 17.70 2.10 -6.76
C GLY A 224 18.57 1.93 -5.52
N CYS A 225 18.00 1.99 -4.31
CA CYS A 225 18.72 1.58 -3.09
C CYS A 225 18.99 0.07 -3.11
N PRO A 226 20.14 -0.37 -2.58
CA PRO A 226 20.44 -1.80 -2.49
C PRO A 226 19.37 -2.53 -1.67
N VAL A 227 19.15 -3.80 -1.99
CA VAL A 227 18.32 -4.69 -1.17
C VAL A 227 18.90 -4.74 0.26
N PRO A 228 18.11 -4.50 1.32
CA PRO A 228 18.59 -4.61 2.69
C PRO A 228 19.06 -6.03 3.03
N ASP A 229 20.11 -6.15 3.85
CA ASP A 229 20.66 -7.47 4.24
C ASP A 229 19.61 -8.33 4.95
N CYS A 230 18.76 -7.75 5.81
CA CYS A 230 17.67 -8.47 6.47
C CYS A 230 16.65 -9.07 5.50
N VAL A 231 16.42 -8.42 4.34
CA VAL A 231 15.56 -8.95 3.29
C VAL A 231 16.26 -10.10 2.55
N LEU A 232 17.56 -9.99 2.29
CA LEU A 232 18.35 -11.05 1.65
C LEU A 232 18.54 -12.28 2.55
N ASP A 233 18.57 -12.10 3.87
CA ASP A 233 18.63 -13.20 4.82
C ASP A 233 17.38 -14.09 4.75
N GLU A 234 16.20 -13.51 4.51
CA GLU A 234 14.94 -14.23 4.36
C GLU A 234 14.65 -14.65 2.90
N PHE A 235 15.02 -13.80 1.94
CA PHE A 235 14.79 -13.97 0.50
C PHE A 235 16.10 -13.87 -0.29
N PRO A 236 16.99 -14.87 -0.19
CA PRO A 236 18.34 -14.80 -0.78
C PRO A 236 18.38 -14.76 -2.31
N ASP A 237 17.29 -15.18 -2.96
CA ASP A 237 17.17 -15.18 -4.42
C ASP A 237 16.60 -13.86 -4.98
N LEU A 238 16.16 -12.93 -4.11
CA LEU A 238 15.61 -11.64 -4.51
C LEU A 238 16.68 -10.79 -5.20
N ASN A 239 16.39 -10.33 -6.41
CA ASN A 239 17.30 -9.44 -7.13
C ASN A 239 16.94 -7.95 -7.01
N GLN A 240 17.86 -7.11 -7.48
CA GLN A 240 17.73 -5.65 -7.38
C GLN A 240 16.55 -5.08 -8.19
N ASP A 241 16.24 -5.65 -9.37
CA ASP A 241 15.13 -5.16 -10.20
C ASP A 241 13.78 -5.49 -9.54
N GLU A 242 13.66 -6.66 -8.90
CA GLU A 242 12.49 -7.05 -8.10
C GLU A 242 12.30 -6.15 -6.88
N TRP A 243 13.38 -5.88 -6.14
CA TRP A 243 13.32 -4.94 -5.02
C TRP A 243 12.91 -3.53 -5.46
N ASN A 244 13.48 -3.04 -6.56
CA ASN A 244 13.05 -1.77 -7.15
C ASN A 244 11.57 -1.80 -7.53
N ALA A 245 11.07 -2.92 -8.08
CA ALA A 245 9.66 -3.08 -8.40
C ALA A 245 8.78 -3.01 -7.14
N VAL A 246 9.17 -3.67 -6.04
CA VAL A 246 8.46 -3.59 -4.75
C VAL A 246 8.38 -2.16 -4.25
N ILE A 247 9.50 -1.44 -4.24
CA ILE A 247 9.56 -0.04 -3.81
C ILE A 247 8.69 0.86 -4.69
N GLN A 248 8.78 0.70 -6.02
CA GLN A 248 7.99 1.47 -6.98
C GLN A 248 6.49 1.22 -6.81
N VAL A 249 6.06 -0.05 -6.75
CA VAL A 249 4.65 -0.40 -6.56
C VAL A 249 4.13 0.10 -5.22
N SER A 250 4.93 -0.01 -4.15
CA SER A 250 4.61 0.53 -2.83
C SER A 250 4.37 2.04 -2.87
N GLY A 251 5.29 2.79 -3.46
CA GLY A 251 5.15 4.24 -3.64
C GLY A 251 3.93 4.62 -4.49
N LEU A 252 3.70 3.92 -5.61
CA LEU A 252 2.56 4.18 -6.50
C LEU A 252 1.21 3.83 -5.88
N ALA A 253 1.12 2.75 -5.11
CA ALA A 253 -0.08 2.37 -4.39
C ALA A 253 -0.44 3.42 -3.33
N LEU A 254 0.53 3.88 -2.54
CA LEU A 254 0.32 4.97 -1.59
C LEU A 254 -0.10 6.27 -2.28
N LEU A 255 0.53 6.60 -3.40
CA LEU A 255 0.19 7.76 -4.22
C LEU A 255 -1.26 7.70 -4.73
N ALA A 256 -1.82 6.51 -4.94
CA ALA A 256 -3.20 6.32 -5.36
C ALA A 256 -4.22 6.73 -4.27
N PHE A 257 -3.82 6.75 -3.00
CA PHE A 257 -4.62 7.19 -1.85
C PHE A 257 -4.34 8.64 -1.42
N GLU A 258 -3.47 9.36 -2.12
CA GLU A 258 -3.32 10.80 -1.96
C GLU A 258 -4.29 11.55 -2.88
N ALA A 259 -4.76 12.72 -2.43
CA ALA A 259 -5.61 13.57 -3.26
C ALA A 259 -4.85 14.05 -4.50
N GLU A 260 -5.59 14.27 -5.57
CA GLU A 260 -5.02 14.82 -6.78
C GLU A 260 -4.79 16.32 -6.62
N PRO A 261 -3.65 16.85 -7.10
CA PRO A 261 -3.50 18.28 -7.23
C PRO A 261 -4.57 18.79 -8.19
N ALA A 262 -5.24 19.89 -7.84
CA ALA A 262 -6.18 20.54 -8.73
C ALA A 262 -5.46 20.83 -10.07
N CYS A 263 -6.02 20.31 -11.16
CA CYS A 263 -5.46 20.52 -12.49
C CYS A 263 -5.36 22.03 -12.74
N THR A 264 -4.14 22.57 -12.80
CA THR A 264 -3.93 23.95 -13.23
C THR A 264 -4.27 24.00 -14.72
N THR A 265 -5.53 24.27 -15.03
CA THR A 265 -5.92 24.78 -16.34
C THR A 265 -5.30 26.17 -16.46
N GLY A 266 -4.08 26.21 -17.01
CA GLY A 266 -3.42 27.42 -17.51
C GLY A 266 -3.78 27.65 -18.97
#